data_AF-A0AAP5I7X8-F1
#
_entry.id   AF-A0AAP5I7X8-F1
#
_cell.length_a   1.000
_cell.length_b   1.000
_cell.length_c   1.000
_cell.angle_alpha   90.00
_cell.angle_beta   90.00
_cell.angle_gamma   90.00
#
_symmetry.space_group_name_H-M   'P 1'
#
loop_
_entity.id
_entity.type
_entity.pdbx_description
1 polymer ?
#
loop_
_entity_poly.entity_id
_entity_poly.type
_entity_poly.pdbx_seq_one_letter_code
_entity_poly.pdbx_strand_id
1 'polypeptide(L)'
;MIRILRVKENGQFGTTTFKQAPIDSTDPRLKESDKYVAKEGDLFAFLSIDYDGTDNQGVRHRDHWKVTFKRRLQPKQGEAKQTWFVFRAHVEELEASVVND
;
A
#
# COMPACT_ATOMS: atom_id res chain seq x y z
N MET A 1 -13.71 7.53 -13.44
CA MET A 1 -12.95 8.12 -12.32
C MET A 1 -11.76 7.23 -11.99
N ILE A 2 -10.56 7.79 -11.86
CA ILE A 2 -9.37 7.03 -11.46
C ILE A 2 -9.06 7.42 -10.02
N ARG A 3 -8.94 6.42 -9.14
CA ARG A 3 -8.51 6.62 -7.76
C ARG A 3 -7.03 6.25 -7.63
N ILE A 4 -6.27 7.12 -7.00
CA ILE A 4 -4.82 7.01 -6.85
C ILE A 4 -4.50 6.96 -5.36
N LEU A 5 -3.65 6.04 -4.96
CA LEU A 5 -2.99 6.06 -3.67
C LEU A 5 -1.62 6.71 -3.87
N ARG A 6 -1.36 7.81 -3.16
CA ARG A 6 -0.06 8.49 -3.15
C ARG A 6 0.67 8.20 -1.86
N VAL A 7 1.97 7.92 -1.94
CA VAL A 7 2.85 7.94 -0.77
C VAL A 7 3.17 9.40 -0.45
N LYS A 8 2.83 9.85 0.76
CA LYS A 8 3.00 11.25 1.17
C LYS A 8 4.46 11.67 1.07
N GLU A 9 4.68 12.90 0.64
CA GLU A 9 5.97 13.58 0.69
C GLU A 9 6.03 14.37 1.98
N ASN A 10 6.37 13.69 3.07
CA ASN A 10 6.48 14.30 4.39
C ASN A 10 7.93 14.43 4.88
N GLY A 11 8.92 14.07 4.05
CA GLY A 11 10.35 14.31 4.29
C GLY A 11 10.91 13.58 5.50
N GLN A 12 10.13 12.68 6.10
CA GLN A 12 10.41 12.06 7.39
C GLN A 12 10.86 10.60 7.24
N PHE A 13 10.45 9.93 6.16
CA PHE A 13 10.68 8.48 6.01
C PHE A 13 11.41 8.12 4.71
N GLY A 14 11.32 8.95 3.66
CA GLY A 14 11.93 8.75 2.33
C GLY A 14 11.36 7.55 1.55
N THR A 15 10.89 6.53 2.26
CA THR A 15 10.25 5.32 1.77
C THR A 15 9.21 4.81 2.77
N THR A 16 8.26 4.03 2.29
CA THR A 16 7.34 3.23 3.11
C THR A 16 7.34 1.79 2.63
N THR A 17 7.02 0.85 3.51
CA THR A 17 6.94 -0.58 3.17
C THR A 17 5.50 -1.05 3.17
N PHE A 18 5.03 -1.45 2.00
CA PHE A 18 3.77 -2.19 1.83
C PHE A 18 4.02 -3.66 2.12
N LYS A 19 3.07 -4.31 2.81
CA LYS A 19 3.28 -5.64 3.40
C LYS A 19 2.14 -6.59 3.03
N GLN A 20 2.40 -7.90 2.92
CA GLN A 20 1.33 -8.90 2.76
C GLN A 20 0.61 -9.24 4.07
N ALA A 21 1.16 -8.80 5.21
CA ALA A 21 0.56 -8.94 6.52
C ALA A 21 0.71 -7.62 7.32
N PRO A 22 -0.26 -7.27 8.18
CA PRO A 22 -0.24 -6.07 9.01
C PRO A 22 0.63 -6.27 10.27
N ILE A 23 1.85 -6.79 10.09
CA ILE A 23 2.86 -6.94 11.14
C ILE A 23 3.99 -5.93 10.94
N ASP A 24 4.89 -5.79 11.91
CA ASP A 24 6.05 -4.91 11.77
C ASP A 24 6.92 -5.32 10.56
N SER A 25 7.45 -4.35 9.81
CA SER A 25 8.34 -4.60 8.67
C SER A 25 9.66 -5.27 9.06
N THR A 26 10.07 -5.11 10.32
CA THR A 26 11.27 -5.71 10.92
C THR A 26 11.01 -7.10 11.50
N ASP A 27 9.75 -7.55 11.51
CA ASP A 27 9.40 -8.89 12.00
C ASP A 27 10.09 -9.96 11.13
N PRO A 28 10.90 -10.86 11.71
CA PRO A 28 11.65 -11.87 10.97
C PRO A 28 10.76 -12.88 10.24
N ARG A 29 9.46 -12.96 10.59
CA ARG A 29 8.49 -13.81 9.88
C ARG A 29 8.06 -13.20 8.54
N LEU A 30 8.25 -11.89 8.34
CA LEU A 30 7.91 -11.21 7.11
C LEU A 30 9.02 -11.38 6.08
N LYS A 31 8.75 -12.21 5.06
CA LYS A 31 9.71 -12.49 3.98
C LYS A 31 9.90 -11.28 3.08
N GLU A 32 11.05 -11.19 2.42
CA GLU A 32 11.31 -10.12 1.44
C GLU A 32 10.35 -10.17 0.25
N SER A 33 9.81 -11.34 -0.09
CA SER A 33 8.76 -11.47 -1.10
C SER A 33 7.41 -10.91 -0.64
N ASP A 34 7.24 -10.64 0.65
CA ASP A 34 6.04 -10.07 1.25
C ASP A 34 6.19 -8.59 1.57
N LYS A 35 7.25 -7.94 1.03
CA LYS A 35 7.55 -6.52 1.20
C LYS A 35 7.68 -5.83 -0.15
N TYR A 36 7.01 -4.71 -0.30
CA TYR A 36 7.20 -3.79 -1.41
C TYR A 36 7.60 -2.41 -0.87
N VAL A 37 8.76 -1.91 -1.30
CA VAL A 37 9.26 -0.60 -0.88
C VAL A 37 8.76 0.44 -1.87
N ALA A 38 7.89 1.34 -1.39
CA ALA A 38 7.40 2.49 -2.13
C ALA A 38 8.15 3.75 -1.67
N LYS A 39 8.41 4.67 -2.59
CA LYS A 39 9.08 5.95 -2.31
C LYS A 39 8.07 7.05 -2.08
N GLU A 40 8.46 8.09 -1.35
CA GLU A 40 7.66 9.32 -1.27
C GLU A 40 7.36 9.85 -2.69
N GLY A 41 6.13 10.31 -2.90
CA GLY A 41 5.65 10.77 -4.19
C GLY A 41 5.15 9.68 -5.15
N ASP A 42 5.41 8.40 -4.88
CA ASP A 42 4.93 7.31 -5.75
C ASP A 42 3.40 7.30 -5.82
N LEU A 43 2.88 7.10 -7.03
CA LEU A 43 1.44 7.07 -7.34
C LEU A 43 1.01 5.68 -7.81
N PHE A 44 -0.01 5.12 -7.15
CA PHE A 44 -0.53 3.79 -7.45
C PHE A 44 -2.03 3.86 -7.73
N ALA A 45 -2.44 3.52 -8.94
CA ALA A 45 -3.86 3.33 -9.22
C ALA A 45 -4.38 2.07 -8.52
N PHE A 46 -5.53 2.16 -7.86
CA PHE A 46 -6.14 1.04 -7.14
C PHE A 46 -7.55 0.71 -7.61
N LEU A 47 -7.96 -0.54 -7.33
CA LEU A 47 -9.30 -1.07 -7.57
C LEU A 47 -10.18 -0.86 -6.33
N SER A 48 -9.68 -1.23 -5.16
CA SER A 48 -10.39 -1.12 -3.88
C SER A 48 -9.45 -0.84 -2.71
N ILE A 49 -10.01 -0.24 -1.65
CA ILE A 49 -9.39 -0.07 -0.33
C ILE A 49 -10.37 -0.59 0.72
N ASP A 50 -9.88 -1.45 1.61
CA ASP A 50 -10.50 -1.70 2.91
C ASP A 50 -9.79 -0.82 3.95
N TYR A 51 -10.49 0.21 4.41
CA TYR A 51 -9.99 1.22 5.34
C TYR A 51 -9.87 0.71 6.78
N ASP A 52 -10.48 -0.43 7.10
CA ASP A 52 -10.35 -1.11 8.40
C ASP A 52 -9.15 -2.07 8.42
N GLY A 53 -8.50 -2.28 7.27
CA GLY A 53 -7.31 -3.13 7.16
C GLY A 53 -7.60 -4.56 7.61
N THR A 54 -8.70 -5.16 7.15
CA THR A 54 -9.12 -6.49 7.61
C THR A 54 -8.25 -7.60 7.02
N ASP A 55 -7.63 -8.39 7.89
CA ASP A 55 -6.85 -9.55 7.47
C ASP A 55 -7.71 -10.75 7.08
N ASN A 56 -7.05 -11.84 6.68
CA ASN A 56 -7.74 -13.03 6.20
C ASN A 56 -8.41 -13.82 7.34
N GLN A 57 -8.13 -13.45 8.60
CA GLN A 57 -8.74 -14.00 9.81
C GLN A 57 -9.90 -13.12 10.31
N GLY A 58 -10.20 -12.01 9.63
CA GLY A 58 -11.26 -11.09 10.02
C GLY A 58 -10.85 -10.08 11.10
N VAL A 59 -9.56 -10.00 11.45
CA VAL A 59 -9.05 -9.04 12.43
C VAL A 59 -8.82 -7.70 11.73
N ARG A 60 -9.26 -6.61 12.36
CA ARG A 60 -9.12 -5.24 11.85
C ARG A 60 -7.83 -4.60 12.35
N HIS A 61 -7.09 -3.97 11.43
CA HIS A 61 -5.82 -3.30 11.71
C HIS A 61 -5.97 -1.83 11.32
N ARG A 62 -6.56 -1.03 12.22
CA ARG A 62 -7.05 0.35 11.93
C ARG A 62 -5.97 1.36 11.52
N ASP A 63 -4.72 1.04 11.77
CA ASP A 63 -3.55 1.82 11.39
C ASP A 63 -3.06 1.49 9.97
N HIS A 64 -3.55 0.40 9.39
CA HIS A 64 -3.28 -0.02 8.03
C HIS A 64 -4.54 0.00 7.17
N TRP A 65 -4.35 0.24 5.88
CA TRP A 65 -5.36 -0.02 4.86
C TRP A 65 -4.96 -1.24 4.05
N LYS A 66 -5.94 -2.05 3.65
CA LYS A 66 -5.71 -3.14 2.71
C LYS A 66 -6.12 -2.68 1.32
N VAL A 67 -5.13 -2.45 0.48
CA VAL A 67 -5.30 -1.84 -0.85
C VAL A 67 -5.09 -2.90 -1.91
N THR A 68 -6.03 -2.99 -2.87
CA THR A 68 -5.86 -3.82 -4.06
C THR A 68 -5.56 -2.92 -5.25
N PHE A 69 -4.33 -2.97 -5.75
CA PHE A 69 -3.87 -2.11 -6.85
C PHE A 69 -4.37 -2.58 -8.22
N LYS A 70 -4.41 -1.69 -9.21
CA LYS A 70 -4.74 -2.06 -10.60
C LYS A 70 -3.64 -2.89 -11.26
N ARG A 71 -2.38 -2.53 -11.00
CA ARG A 71 -1.21 -3.28 -11.45
C ARG A 71 -0.63 -4.06 -10.27
N ARG A 72 -0.15 -5.27 -10.55
CA ARG A 72 0.59 -6.05 -9.54
C ARG A 72 1.92 -5.34 -9.25
N LEU A 73 2.23 -5.16 -7.98
CA LEU A 73 3.50 -4.60 -7.53
C LEU A 73 4.50 -5.74 -7.38
N GLN A 74 5.70 -5.56 -7.93
CA GLN A 74 6.78 -6.55 -7.90
C GLN A 74 7.66 -6.33 -6.67
N PRO A 75 7.64 -7.25 -5.68
CA PRO A 75 8.58 -7.23 -4.57
C PRO A 75 10.01 -7.47 -5.06
N LYS A 76 11.00 -7.22 -4.20
CA LYS A 76 12.41 -7.53 -4.54
C LYS A 76 12.65 -9.01 -4.81
N GLN A 77 11.83 -9.90 -4.23
CA GLN A 77 11.92 -11.35 -4.39
C GLN A 77 10.54 -11.97 -4.63
N GLY A 78 10.46 -13.07 -5.38
CA GLY A 78 9.21 -13.78 -5.64
C GLY A 78 8.30 -13.09 -6.67
N GLU A 79 7.00 -13.38 -6.61
CA GLU A 79 6.03 -12.96 -7.63
C GLU A 79 5.38 -11.60 -7.32
N ALA A 80 4.95 -10.92 -8.38
CA ALA A 80 4.18 -9.68 -8.27
C ALA A 80 2.80 -9.93 -7.63
N LYS A 81 2.42 -9.08 -6.67
CA LYS A 81 1.16 -9.21 -5.90
C LYS A 81 0.33 -7.95 -6.02
N GLN A 82 -0.98 -8.10 -5.90
CA GLN A 82 -1.92 -7.04 -6.18
C GLN A 82 -2.45 -6.36 -4.91
N THR A 83 -2.64 -7.12 -3.84
CA THR A 83 -3.22 -6.65 -2.58
C THR A 83 -2.13 -6.49 -1.54
N TRP A 84 -2.14 -5.37 -0.82
CA TRP A 84 -1.12 -5.01 0.16
C TRP A 84 -1.72 -4.27 1.35
N PHE A 85 -1.15 -4.48 2.53
CA PHE A 85 -1.34 -3.62 3.70
C PHE A 85 -0.40 -2.43 3.60
N VAL A 86 -0.96 -1.23 3.70
CA VAL A 86 -0.23 0.04 3.65
C VAL A 86 -0.47 0.79 4.95
N PHE A 87 0.57 1.38 5.53
CA PHE A 87 0.41 2.16 6.76
C PHE A 87 -0.29 3.48 6.45
N ARG A 88 -1.48 3.69 7.04
CA ARG A 88 -2.39 4.79 6.71
C ARG A 88 -1.73 6.15 6.85
N ALA A 89 -0.86 6.33 7.86
CA ALA A 89 -0.24 7.63 8.09
C ALA A 89 0.66 8.06 6.91
N HIS A 90 1.23 7.12 6.15
CA HIS A 90 2.20 7.37 5.08
C HIS A 90 1.57 7.56 3.70
N VAL A 91 0.26 7.38 3.58
CA VAL A 91 -0.42 7.44 2.28
C VAL A 91 -1.63 8.35 2.32
N GLU A 92 -2.00 8.87 1.16
CA GLU A 92 -3.23 9.62 0.94
C GLU A 92 -3.94 9.11 -0.31
N GLU A 93 -5.27 9.18 -0.29
CA GLU A 93 -6.09 8.90 -1.47
C GLU A 93 -6.30 10.21 -2.24
N LEU A 94 -6.04 10.16 -3.54
CA LEU A 94 -6.32 11.25 -4.47
C LEU A 94 -7.40 10.80 -5.44
N GLU A 95 -8.41 11.65 -5.61
CA GLU A 95 -9.37 11.51 -6.70
C GLU A 95 -8.81 12.23 -7.94
N ALA A 96 -8.45 11.47 -8.97
CA ALA A 96 -8.12 12.05 -10.26
C ALA A 96 -9.40 12.25 -11.06
N SER A 97 -9.94 13.47 -11.01
CA SER A 97 -10.84 13.98 -12.03
C SER A 97 -10.03 14.20 -13.29
N VAL A 98 -10.35 13.49 -14.37
CA VAL A 98 -9.78 13.78 -15.68
C VAL A 98 -10.33 15.15 -16.07
N VAL A 99 -9.54 16.21 -15.91
CA VAL A 99 -9.83 17.49 -16.55
C VAL A 99 -9.48 17.26 -18.01
N ASN A 100 -10.51 17.02 -18.84
CA ASN A 100 -10.35 17.19 -20.28
C ASN A 100 -10.32 18.71 -20.51
N ASP A 101 -9.17 19.22 -20.93
CA ASP A 101 -9.00 20.56 -21.50
C ASP A 101 -9.81 20.68 -22.80
#